data_AF-A0A7S4DMD5-F1
#
_entry.id   AF-A0A7S4DMD5-F1
#
_cell.length_a   1.000
_cell.length_b   1.000
_cell.length_c   1.000
_cell.angle_alpha   90.00
_cell.angle_beta   90.00
_cell.angle_gamma   90.00
#
_symmetry.space_group_name_H-M   'P 1'
#
loop_
_entity.id
_entity.type
_entity.pdbx_description
1 polymer ?
#
loop_
_entity_poly.entity_id
_entity_poly.type
_entity_poly.pdbx_seq_one_letter_code
_entity_poly.pdbx_strand_id
1 'polypeptide(L)'
;QQHQHQHQHDSSAEPISGNEITQKKRQKVDEDCMITSRLQRGLLLQIIDYLHTEELLRLPITCRFFHRLVSSDDVWSPRVNVLFTDKKHVFRKGDTLKEVLMNATVDGKREYITEHELTRGHWEMTYKASMGSEFSSLEPFFHRKPPRRRRFLRSGRIQSLTPSLEPFGVNNWQWILRDGDPEMKNYFQDEFDIAPRRDPKGTLVLYWGQMAFPPLAVKRLSNWGWILESTAVIFCSFPLEEFVKMVVAGEPSAQRIGNIFPAVRSRNTSE
;
A
#
# COMPACT_ATOMS: atom_id res chain seq x y z
N GLN A 1 -41.78 -50.90 41.35
CA GLN A 1 -41.54 -50.94 42.80
C GLN A 1 -40.74 -49.68 43.13
N GLN A 2 -41.42 -48.57 43.38
CA GLN A 2 -41.69 -48.05 44.73
C GLN A 2 -40.41 -47.94 45.57
N HIS A 3 -39.88 -46.73 45.74
CA HIS A 3 -39.87 -46.11 47.06
C HIS A 3 -39.76 -44.59 46.95
N GLN A 4 -40.79 -43.95 47.52
CA GLN A 4 -40.87 -42.54 47.85
C GLN A 4 -39.89 -42.24 48.99
N HIS A 5 -39.17 -41.12 48.89
CA HIS A 5 -38.75 -40.40 50.09
C HIS A 5 -39.17 -38.93 49.98
N GLN A 6 -39.99 -38.58 50.95
CA GLN A 6 -40.67 -37.32 51.14
C GLN A 6 -39.88 -36.58 52.23
N HIS A 7 -39.26 -35.46 51.87
CA HIS A 7 -38.74 -34.51 52.84
C HIS A 7 -39.43 -33.17 52.62
N GLN A 8 -40.37 -32.89 53.51
CA GLN A 8 -40.85 -31.55 53.81
C GLN A 8 -39.74 -30.83 54.59
N HIS A 9 -39.39 -29.63 54.15
CA HIS A 9 -38.78 -28.63 55.01
C HIS A 9 -39.42 -27.29 54.69
N ASP A 10 -40.26 -26.86 55.63
CA ASP A 10 -40.65 -25.46 55.81
C ASP A 10 -39.39 -24.63 56.06
N SER A 11 -39.22 -23.55 55.30
CA SER A 11 -38.44 -22.40 55.75
C SER A 11 -38.99 -21.15 55.06
N SER A 12 -39.84 -20.47 55.81
CA SER A 12 -40.29 -19.11 55.59
C SER A 12 -39.09 -18.15 55.67
N ALA A 13 -38.67 -17.61 54.53
CA ALA A 13 -37.83 -16.43 54.49
C ALA A 13 -38.48 -15.42 53.53
N GLU A 14 -38.85 -14.27 54.08
CA GLU A 14 -39.38 -13.14 53.33
C GLU A 14 -38.37 -12.66 52.27
N PRO A 15 -38.80 -12.37 51.03
CA PRO A 15 -37.93 -11.76 50.04
C PRO A 15 -37.77 -10.28 50.35
N ILE A 16 -36.63 -9.90 50.95
CA ILE A 16 -36.17 -8.51 50.95
C ILE A 16 -35.95 -8.11 49.49
N SER A 17 -36.77 -7.16 49.03
CA SER A 17 -36.76 -6.56 47.69
C SER A 17 -35.38 -6.05 47.28
N GLY A 18 -34.61 -6.90 46.59
CA GLY A 18 -33.29 -6.57 46.00
C GLY A 18 -33.34 -5.71 44.73
N ASN A 19 -34.52 -5.17 44.37
CA ASN A 19 -34.70 -4.46 43.10
C ASN A 19 -34.41 -2.95 43.18
N GLU A 20 -34.42 -2.32 44.36
CA GLU A 20 -34.23 -0.86 44.44
C GLU A 20 -32.76 -0.41 44.42
N ILE A 21 -31.83 -1.24 44.93
CA ILE A 21 -30.39 -0.92 44.93
C ILE A 21 -29.79 -1.07 43.52
N THR A 22 -30.37 -1.95 42.71
CA THR A 22 -29.90 -2.21 41.33
C THR A 22 -30.39 -1.16 40.33
N GLN A 23 -31.51 -0.47 40.61
CA GLN A 23 -32.02 0.61 39.77
C GLN A 23 -31.32 1.96 40.03
N LYS A 24 -30.98 2.30 41.29
CA LYS A 24 -30.25 3.54 41.59
C LYS A 24 -28.79 3.55 41.09
N LYS A 25 -28.19 2.38 40.83
CA LYS A 25 -26.84 2.29 40.25
C LYS A 25 -26.80 2.46 38.72
N ARG A 26 -27.94 2.36 38.03
CA ARG A 26 -28.07 2.61 36.58
C ARG A 26 -28.49 4.04 36.23
N GLN A 27 -28.91 4.83 37.23
CA GLN A 27 -29.15 6.27 37.12
C GLN A 27 -27.93 7.11 37.50
N LYS A 28 -26.71 6.55 37.44
CA LYS A 28 -25.54 7.37 37.06
C LYS A 28 -25.67 7.62 35.57
N VAL A 29 -26.68 8.42 35.23
CA VAL A 29 -26.88 9.04 33.93
C VAL A 29 -25.52 9.58 33.55
N ASP A 30 -25.01 9.09 32.42
CA ASP A 30 -23.92 9.72 31.71
C ASP A 30 -24.23 11.23 31.74
N GLU A 31 -23.54 11.99 32.58
CA GLU A 31 -23.32 13.42 32.33
C GLU A 31 -22.42 13.47 31.09
N ASP A 32 -22.98 12.98 29.98
CA ASP A 32 -22.44 13.07 28.66
C ASP A 32 -22.19 14.55 28.43
N CYS A 33 -20.93 14.84 28.10
CA CYS A 33 -20.39 16.17 27.84
C CYS A 33 -21.49 17.14 27.35
N MET A 34 -21.81 18.17 28.14
CA MET A 34 -22.89 19.14 27.85
C MET A 34 -22.87 19.71 26.43
N ILE A 35 -21.69 19.71 25.80
CA ILE A 35 -21.49 20.12 24.41
C ILE A 35 -22.00 19.05 23.43
N THR A 36 -21.73 17.77 23.70
CA THR A 36 -22.08 16.65 22.80
C THR A 36 -23.56 16.30 22.86
N SER A 37 -24.25 16.59 23.96
CA SER A 37 -25.70 16.41 24.07
C SER A 37 -26.52 17.47 23.32
N ARG A 38 -25.90 18.62 23.00
CA ARG A 38 -26.57 19.75 22.32
C ARG A 38 -26.27 19.84 20.82
N LEU A 39 -25.13 19.32 20.38
CA LEU A 39 -24.75 19.33 18.97
C LEU A 39 -25.37 18.14 18.22
N GLN A 40 -26.00 18.43 17.08
CA GLN A 40 -26.47 17.39 16.16
C GLN A 40 -25.27 16.58 15.64
N ARG A 41 -25.41 15.25 15.59
CA ARG A 41 -24.36 14.33 15.15
C ARG A 41 -23.72 14.74 13.82
N GLY A 42 -24.51 15.20 12.86
CA GLY A 42 -24.01 15.65 11.56
C GLY A 42 -23.06 16.84 11.65
N LEU A 43 -23.39 17.86 12.45
CA LEU A 43 -22.51 19.01 12.68
C LEU A 43 -21.21 18.59 13.39
N LEU A 44 -21.30 17.63 14.30
CA LEU A 44 -20.11 17.14 14.99
C LEU A 44 -19.18 16.38 14.04
N LEU A 45 -19.71 15.55 13.14
CA LEU A 45 -18.91 14.90 12.11
C LEU A 45 -18.22 15.94 11.21
N GLN A 46 -18.91 17.02 10.84
CA GLN A 46 -18.30 18.13 10.09
C GLN A 46 -17.17 18.81 10.86
N ILE A 47 -17.33 19.06 12.17
CA ILE A 47 -16.27 19.62 13.01
C ILE A 47 -15.07 18.65 13.06
N ILE A 48 -15.33 17.36 13.22
CA ILE A 48 -14.31 16.32 13.28
C ILE A 48 -13.55 16.19 11.96
N ASP A 49 -14.16 16.49 10.81
CA ASP A 49 -13.48 16.46 9.52
C ASP A 49 -12.34 17.48 9.39
N TYR A 50 -12.30 18.51 10.23
CA TYR A 50 -11.16 19.43 10.31
C TYR A 50 -9.99 18.91 11.15
N LEU A 51 -10.16 17.81 11.89
CA LEU A 51 -9.11 17.24 12.73
C LEU A 51 -8.19 16.30 11.93
N HIS A 52 -6.89 16.43 12.17
CA HIS A 52 -5.92 15.47 11.69
C HIS A 52 -6.11 14.10 12.36
N THR A 53 -5.61 13.06 11.71
CA THR A 53 -5.71 11.68 12.22
C THR A 53 -5.10 11.54 13.61
N GLU A 54 -3.97 12.19 13.91
CA GLU A 54 -3.35 12.13 15.23
C GLU A 54 -4.23 12.75 16.33
N GLU A 55 -4.90 13.86 16.02
CA GLU A 55 -5.80 14.56 16.95
C GLU A 55 -7.07 13.75 17.20
N LEU A 56 -7.61 13.15 16.14
CA LEU A 56 -8.77 12.27 16.21
C LEU A 56 -8.53 11.06 17.11
N LEU A 57 -7.32 10.50 17.06
CA LEU A 57 -6.90 9.39 17.93
C LEU A 57 -6.78 9.79 19.42
N ARG A 58 -6.70 11.09 19.73
CA ARG A 58 -6.70 11.62 21.11
C ARG A 58 -8.10 11.93 21.62
N LEU A 59 -9.12 12.06 20.78
CA LEU A 59 -10.48 12.32 21.28
C LEU A 59 -11.04 11.23 22.22
N PRO A 60 -10.80 9.91 22.00
CA PRO A 60 -11.33 8.86 22.87
C PRO A 60 -10.92 8.96 24.34
N ILE A 61 -9.80 9.61 24.66
CA ILE A 61 -9.34 9.76 26.05
C ILE A 61 -10.09 10.86 26.80
N THR A 62 -10.87 11.70 26.11
CA THR A 62 -11.57 12.84 26.72
C THR A 62 -12.90 12.43 27.34
N CYS A 63 -13.74 11.67 26.63
CA CYS A 63 -15.00 11.13 27.15
C CYS A 63 -15.50 9.91 26.37
N ARG A 64 -16.45 9.18 26.97
CA ARG A 64 -17.08 7.98 26.38
C ARG A 64 -17.80 8.26 25.06
N PHE A 65 -18.43 9.42 24.94
CA PHE A 65 -19.10 9.82 23.72
C PHE A 65 -18.11 9.93 22.56
N PHE A 66 -16.99 10.65 22.75
CA PHE A 66 -15.95 10.74 21.73
C PHE A 66 -15.28 9.40 21.44
N HIS A 67 -15.13 8.54 22.46
CA HIS A 67 -14.70 7.17 22.24
C HIS A 67 -15.65 6.43 21.29
N ARG A 68 -16.97 6.42 21.56
CA ARG A 68 -17.96 5.76 20.69
C ARG A 68 -17.95 6.36 19.28
N LEU A 69 -17.85 7.68 19.18
CA LEU A 69 -17.84 8.40 17.91
C LEU A 69 -16.62 8.04 17.05
N VAL A 70 -15.42 8.07 17.63
CA VAL A 70 -14.17 7.71 16.93
C VAL A 70 -14.07 6.20 16.69
N SER A 71 -14.82 5.37 17.41
CA SER A 71 -14.97 3.94 17.07
C SER A 71 -15.93 3.68 15.90
N SER A 72 -16.69 4.69 15.45
CA SER A 72 -17.65 4.55 14.35
C SER A 72 -16.99 4.77 12.99
N ASP A 73 -17.34 3.93 12.02
CA ASP A 73 -16.87 4.03 10.64
C ASP A 73 -17.30 5.33 9.93
N ASP A 74 -18.34 6.03 10.42
CA ASP A 74 -18.79 7.30 9.85
C ASP A 74 -17.69 8.38 9.90
N VAL A 75 -16.81 8.32 10.90
CA VAL A 75 -15.67 9.25 11.04
C VAL A 75 -14.53 8.91 10.07
N TRP A 76 -14.34 7.61 9.79
CA TRP A 76 -13.19 7.12 9.04
C TRP A 76 -13.47 6.97 7.54
N SER A 77 -14.72 6.75 7.15
CA SER A 77 -15.12 6.56 5.75
C SER A 77 -14.66 7.70 4.83
N PRO A 78 -14.91 8.99 5.14
CA PRO A 78 -14.41 10.09 4.30
C PRO A 78 -12.89 10.08 4.15
N ARG A 79 -12.16 9.79 5.23
CA ARG A 79 -10.69 9.75 5.26
C ARG A 79 -10.13 8.59 4.45
N VAL A 80 -10.74 7.41 4.54
CA VAL A 80 -10.37 6.24 3.74
C VAL A 80 -10.61 6.52 2.26
N ASN A 81 -11.74 7.14 1.92
CA ASN A 81 -12.05 7.50 0.53
C ASN A 81 -11.03 8.49 -0.03
N VAL A 82 -10.72 9.55 0.72
CA VAL A 82 -9.69 10.53 0.33
C VAL A 82 -8.32 9.85 0.20
N LEU A 83 -7.90 9.05 1.19
CA LEU A 83 -6.62 8.37 1.16
C LEU A 83 -6.47 7.45 -0.05
N PHE A 84 -7.55 6.78 -0.49
CA PHE A 84 -7.49 5.80 -1.57
C PHE A 84 -7.76 6.39 -2.96
N THR A 85 -8.13 7.66 -3.07
CA THR A 85 -8.55 8.28 -4.35
C THR A 85 -7.46 8.22 -5.42
N ASP A 86 -6.20 8.41 -5.05
CA ASP A 86 -5.05 8.45 -5.96
C ASP A 86 -4.14 7.22 -5.87
N LYS A 87 -4.54 6.19 -5.11
CA LYS A 87 -3.68 5.03 -4.80
C LYS A 87 -3.88 3.88 -5.78
N LYS A 88 -2.78 3.35 -6.30
CA LYS A 88 -2.76 2.27 -7.30
C LYS A 88 -2.80 0.88 -6.68
N HIS A 89 -2.13 0.69 -5.54
CA HIS A 89 -2.17 -0.55 -4.78
C HIS A 89 -2.66 -0.29 -3.37
N VAL A 90 -3.92 -0.63 -3.12
CA VAL A 90 -4.56 -0.43 -1.82
C VAL A 90 -4.52 -1.72 -1.01
N PHE A 91 -3.93 -1.64 0.18
CA PHE A 91 -3.96 -2.72 1.17
C PHE A 91 -5.17 -2.54 2.11
N ARG A 92 -6.21 -3.35 1.93
CA ARG A 92 -7.45 -3.30 2.73
C ARG A 92 -7.49 -4.44 3.74
N LYS A 93 -6.79 -4.28 4.86
CA LYS A 93 -6.81 -5.24 5.98
C LYS A 93 -7.24 -4.53 7.25
N GLY A 94 -8.19 -5.11 7.97
CA GLY A 94 -8.74 -4.59 9.23
C GLY A 94 -10.23 -4.88 9.32
N ASP A 95 -10.73 -4.99 10.55
CA ASP A 95 -12.14 -5.25 10.83
C ASP A 95 -12.96 -3.95 10.86
N THR A 96 -12.29 -2.81 11.04
CA THR A 96 -12.90 -1.46 11.03
C THR A 96 -12.22 -0.55 10.02
N LEU A 97 -12.89 0.52 9.56
CA LEU A 97 -12.28 1.48 8.62
C LEU A 97 -11.09 2.22 9.24
N LYS A 98 -11.10 2.40 10.57
CA LYS A 98 -9.95 2.89 11.33
C LYS A 98 -8.72 2.01 11.09
N GLU A 99 -8.87 0.70 11.31
CA GLU A 99 -7.78 -0.26 11.13
C GLU A 99 -7.32 -0.32 9.67
N VAL A 100 -8.26 -0.30 8.72
CA VAL A 100 -7.96 -0.24 7.29
C VAL A 100 -7.11 0.98 6.96
N LEU A 101 -7.48 2.17 7.46
CA LEU A 101 -6.72 3.40 7.25
C LEU A 101 -5.30 3.29 7.83
N MET A 102 -5.17 2.80 9.07
CA MET A 102 -3.88 2.68 9.74
C MET A 102 -2.97 1.68 9.01
N ASN A 103 -3.49 0.49 8.72
CA ASN A 103 -2.74 -0.56 8.05
C ASN A 103 -2.34 -0.15 6.63
N ALA A 104 -3.23 0.52 5.88
CA ALA A 104 -2.90 1.02 4.55
C ALA A 104 -1.84 2.13 4.59
N THR A 105 -1.87 3.00 5.61
CA THR A 105 -0.86 4.05 5.79
C THR A 105 0.52 3.46 6.12
N VAL A 106 0.56 2.40 6.93
CA VAL A 106 1.81 1.66 7.22
C VAL A 106 2.31 0.93 5.98
N ASP A 107 1.43 0.21 5.27
CA ASP A 107 1.79 -0.49 4.02
C ASP A 107 2.28 0.49 2.93
N GLY A 108 1.67 1.67 2.84
CA GLY A 108 2.08 2.71 1.89
C GLY A 108 3.52 3.20 2.06
N LYS A 109 4.13 2.99 3.24
CA LYS A 109 5.53 3.33 3.55
C LYS A 109 6.49 2.14 3.40
N ARG A 110 5.98 0.97 2.98
CA ARG A 110 6.79 -0.23 2.79
C ARG A 110 7.73 -0.09 1.59
N GLU A 111 8.96 -0.57 1.76
CA GLU A 111 10.03 -0.47 0.75
C GLU A 111 10.28 -1.78 -0.02
N TYR A 112 9.60 -2.87 0.32
CA TYR A 112 9.75 -4.17 -0.34
C TYR A 112 8.45 -4.62 -0.99
N ILE A 113 8.52 -5.28 -2.16
CA ILE A 113 7.36 -5.86 -2.84
C ILE A 113 7.19 -7.33 -2.46
N THR A 114 5.96 -7.84 -2.42
CA THR A 114 5.71 -9.29 -2.27
C THR A 114 5.63 -10.00 -3.61
N GLU A 115 5.89 -11.31 -3.65
CA GLU A 115 5.62 -12.14 -4.84
C GLU A 115 4.17 -12.01 -5.32
N HIS A 116 3.21 -11.95 -4.39
CA HIS A 116 1.81 -11.79 -4.74
C HIS A 116 1.57 -10.49 -5.52
N GLU A 117 2.10 -9.36 -5.05
CA GLU A 117 1.98 -8.08 -5.77
C GLU A 117 2.70 -8.10 -7.12
N LEU A 118 3.89 -8.70 -7.18
CA LEU A 118 4.67 -8.82 -8.40
C LEU A 118 3.91 -9.60 -9.49
N THR A 119 3.25 -10.69 -9.09
CA THR A 119 2.58 -11.64 -10.01
C THR A 119 1.10 -11.36 -10.25
N ARG A 120 0.47 -10.47 -9.46
CA ARG A 120 -0.97 -10.15 -9.55
C ARG A 120 -1.34 -9.45 -10.86
N GLY A 121 -0.46 -8.59 -11.35
CA GLY A 121 -0.77 -7.65 -12.41
C GLY A 121 0.04 -7.85 -13.68
N HIS A 122 -0.16 -6.92 -14.61
CA HIS A 122 0.81 -6.67 -15.65
C HIS A 122 1.58 -5.39 -15.30
N TRP A 123 2.74 -5.27 -15.90
CA TRP A 123 3.67 -4.17 -15.71
C TRP A 123 3.90 -3.50 -17.04
N GLU A 124 3.89 -2.18 -17.06
CA GLU A 124 4.32 -1.40 -18.21
C GLU A 124 5.82 -1.18 -18.13
N MET A 125 6.52 -1.44 -19.23
CA MET A 125 7.97 -1.48 -19.30
C MET A 125 8.46 -0.61 -20.45
N THR A 126 9.58 0.07 -20.21
CA THR A 126 10.29 0.82 -21.23
C THR A 126 11.80 0.70 -21.03
N TYR A 127 12.54 0.72 -22.14
CA TYR A 127 14.00 0.87 -22.11
C TYR A 127 14.38 2.32 -21.80
N LYS A 128 15.49 2.46 -21.07
CA LYS A 128 16.08 3.76 -20.78
C LYS A 128 16.83 4.28 -21.99
N ALA A 129 16.77 5.59 -22.24
CA ALA A 129 17.50 6.21 -23.36
C ALA A 129 19.03 6.01 -23.25
N SER A 130 19.54 5.83 -22.02
CA SER A 130 20.94 5.51 -21.74
C SER A 130 21.43 4.19 -22.33
N MET A 131 20.52 3.31 -22.78
CA MET A 131 20.88 2.07 -23.49
C MET A 131 21.42 2.31 -24.89
N GLY A 132 21.27 3.52 -25.43
CA GLY A 132 21.73 3.89 -26.77
C GLY A 132 20.59 4.09 -27.77
N SER A 133 20.96 4.59 -28.94
CA SER A 133 20.01 4.94 -30.01
C SER A 133 19.30 3.73 -30.61
N GLU A 134 19.95 2.57 -30.66
CA GLU A 134 19.36 1.33 -31.16
C GLU A 134 18.13 0.93 -30.34
N PHE A 135 18.26 0.83 -29.00
CA PHE A 135 17.14 0.55 -28.10
C PHE A 135 16.08 1.64 -28.15
N SER A 136 16.51 2.90 -28.19
CA SER A 136 15.58 4.02 -28.24
C SER A 136 14.75 4.01 -29.54
N SER A 137 15.34 3.61 -30.66
CA SER A 137 14.64 3.50 -31.94
C SER A 137 13.59 2.38 -31.96
N LEU A 138 13.80 1.31 -31.18
CA LEU A 138 12.90 0.17 -31.08
C LEU A 138 11.85 0.31 -29.96
N GLU A 139 12.00 1.30 -29.07
CA GLU A 139 11.17 1.45 -27.88
C GLU A 139 9.85 2.18 -28.22
N PRO A 140 8.68 1.49 -28.14
CA PRO A 140 7.39 2.08 -28.53
C PRO A 140 7.08 3.39 -27.80
N PHE A 141 7.46 3.48 -26.53
CA PHE A 141 7.18 4.64 -25.70
C PHE A 141 7.77 5.93 -26.26
N PHE A 142 9.00 5.90 -26.80
CA PHE A 142 9.62 7.08 -27.41
C PHE A 142 8.98 7.52 -28.72
N HIS A 143 8.16 6.65 -29.33
CA HIS A 143 7.39 6.92 -30.54
C HIS A 143 5.91 7.16 -30.26
N ARG A 144 5.55 7.51 -29.02
CA ARG A 144 4.15 7.75 -28.58
C ARG A 144 3.22 6.57 -28.81
N LYS A 145 3.77 5.35 -28.83
CA LYS A 145 2.99 4.11 -28.87
C LYS A 145 2.86 3.55 -27.45
N PRO A 146 1.84 2.72 -27.18
CA PRO A 146 1.67 2.11 -25.87
C PRO A 146 2.95 1.38 -25.42
N PRO A 147 3.34 1.49 -24.15
CA PRO A 147 4.53 0.85 -23.63
C PRO A 147 4.41 -0.68 -23.67
N ARG A 148 5.56 -1.35 -23.54
CA ARG A 148 5.59 -2.81 -23.51
C ARG A 148 4.91 -3.31 -22.26
N ARG A 149 4.11 -4.38 -22.36
CA ARG A 149 3.40 -4.97 -21.20
C ARG A 149 3.97 -6.34 -20.87
N ARG A 150 4.25 -6.56 -19.58
CA ARG A 150 4.86 -7.78 -19.05
C ARG A 150 4.05 -8.35 -17.91
N ARG A 151 4.11 -9.66 -17.72
CA ARG A 151 3.57 -10.32 -16.53
C ARG A 151 4.63 -11.22 -15.92
N PHE A 152 4.87 -11.05 -14.63
CA PHE A 152 5.67 -11.98 -13.84
C PHE A 152 4.79 -13.16 -13.43
N LEU A 153 5.19 -14.37 -13.81
CA LEU A 153 4.47 -15.59 -13.47
C LEU A 153 5.09 -16.21 -12.21
N ARG A 154 4.27 -16.81 -11.35
CA ARG A 154 4.74 -17.56 -10.15
C ARG A 154 5.74 -18.68 -10.45
N SER A 155 5.78 -19.15 -11.69
CA SER A 155 6.79 -20.10 -12.16
C SER A 155 8.20 -19.51 -12.27
N GLY A 156 8.39 -18.23 -11.91
CA GLY A 156 9.63 -17.50 -12.12
C GLY A 156 9.82 -17.02 -13.55
N ARG A 157 8.87 -17.22 -14.48
CA ARG A 157 8.98 -16.76 -15.88
C ARG A 157 8.39 -15.38 -16.10
N ILE A 158 8.87 -14.69 -17.13
CA ILE A 158 8.27 -13.44 -17.61
C ILE A 158 7.51 -13.70 -18.92
N GLN A 159 6.26 -13.27 -18.97
CA GLN A 159 5.42 -13.32 -20.16
C GLN A 159 5.34 -11.94 -20.82
N SER A 160 5.64 -11.87 -22.12
CA SER A 160 5.30 -10.69 -22.92
C SER A 160 3.81 -10.68 -23.25
N LEU A 161 3.15 -9.54 -23.02
CA LEU A 161 1.76 -9.30 -23.43
C LEU A 161 1.66 -8.42 -24.68
N THR A 162 2.78 -7.84 -25.13
CA THR A 162 2.87 -7.04 -26.35
C THR A 162 3.57 -7.86 -27.43
N PRO A 163 2.93 -8.10 -28.60
CA PRO A 163 3.61 -8.67 -29.76
C PRO A 163 4.64 -7.66 -30.25
N SER A 164 5.92 -7.95 -30.10
CA SER A 164 6.97 -7.08 -30.63
C SER A 164 8.23 -7.87 -30.93
N LEU A 165 8.97 -7.40 -31.94
CA LEU A 165 10.34 -7.82 -32.20
C LEU A 165 11.17 -7.35 -31.02
N GLU A 166 11.58 -8.29 -30.17
CA GLU A 166 12.40 -7.99 -29.02
C GLU A 166 13.83 -8.43 -29.30
N PRO A 167 14.82 -7.57 -29.06
CA PRO A 167 16.21 -7.91 -29.32
C PRO A 167 16.71 -9.09 -28.47
N PHE A 168 16.06 -9.39 -27.34
CA PHE A 168 16.57 -10.35 -26.34
C PHE A 168 15.64 -11.53 -26.00
N GLY A 169 14.60 -11.79 -26.81
CA GLY A 169 13.75 -12.97 -26.61
C GLY A 169 13.21 -13.14 -25.17
N VAL A 170 12.46 -12.15 -24.67
CA VAL A 170 12.04 -12.05 -23.25
C VAL A 170 11.23 -13.24 -22.75
N ASN A 171 10.68 -14.07 -23.63
CA ASN A 171 10.01 -15.32 -23.24
C ASN A 171 10.93 -16.33 -22.54
N ASN A 172 12.25 -16.15 -22.66
CA ASN A 172 13.26 -16.96 -21.96
C ASN A 172 13.72 -16.33 -20.64
N TRP A 173 13.15 -15.19 -20.25
CA TRP A 173 13.55 -14.51 -19.04
C TRP A 173 12.92 -15.16 -17.82
N GLN A 174 13.75 -15.30 -16.79
CA GLN A 174 13.35 -15.73 -15.46
C GLN A 174 13.56 -14.60 -14.46
N TRP A 175 12.84 -14.64 -13.35
CA TRP A 175 12.91 -13.67 -12.28
C TRP A 175 13.02 -14.37 -10.94
N ILE A 176 13.81 -13.78 -10.05
CA ILE A 176 13.93 -14.21 -8.65
C ILE A 176 13.84 -12.96 -7.80
N LEU A 177 12.86 -12.93 -6.89
CA LEU A 177 12.76 -11.91 -5.86
C LEU A 177 13.75 -12.27 -4.76
N ARG A 178 14.75 -11.41 -4.53
CA ARG A 178 15.76 -11.63 -3.50
C ARG A 178 15.50 -10.71 -2.32
N ASP A 179 15.27 -11.33 -1.17
CA ASP A 179 15.17 -10.63 0.11
C ASP A 179 16.56 -10.43 0.68
N GLY A 180 17.21 -9.31 0.34
CA GLY A 180 18.41 -8.79 1.02
C GLY A 180 19.45 -9.85 1.41
N ASP A 181 19.74 -10.78 0.49
CA ASP A 181 20.61 -11.92 0.72
C ASP A 181 22.07 -11.44 0.98
N PRO A 182 22.66 -11.76 2.15
CA PRO A 182 24.03 -11.36 2.48
C PRO A 182 25.09 -11.79 1.46
N GLU A 183 24.89 -12.89 0.71
CA GLU A 183 25.89 -13.44 -0.21
C GLU A 183 26.07 -12.64 -1.51
N MET A 184 25.07 -11.86 -1.93
CA MET A 184 25.13 -11.01 -3.14
C MET A 184 25.96 -9.74 -2.98
N LYS A 185 26.28 -9.34 -1.75
CA LYS A 185 27.23 -8.24 -1.50
C LYS A 185 28.55 -8.49 -2.22
N ASN A 186 28.98 -9.75 -2.28
CA ASN A 186 30.25 -10.13 -2.86
C ASN A 186 30.21 -10.13 -4.39
N TYR A 187 29.08 -10.52 -5.00
CA TYR A 187 28.97 -10.62 -6.47
C TYR A 187 29.07 -9.26 -7.19
N PHE A 188 28.42 -8.21 -6.67
CA PHE A 188 28.54 -6.86 -7.24
C PHE A 188 29.82 -6.13 -6.83
N GLN A 189 30.43 -6.51 -5.70
CA GLN A 189 31.75 -6.00 -5.32
C GLN A 189 32.84 -6.49 -6.28
N ASP A 190 32.81 -7.77 -6.63
CA ASP A 190 33.89 -8.37 -7.44
C ASP A 190 33.78 -8.06 -8.93
N GLU A 191 32.58 -7.84 -9.48
CA GLU A 191 32.38 -7.67 -10.93
C GLU A 191 32.20 -6.21 -11.38
N PHE A 192 31.83 -5.28 -10.48
CA PHE A 192 31.46 -3.91 -10.87
C PHE A 192 32.07 -2.76 -10.03
N ASP A 193 32.91 -3.04 -9.03
CA ASP A 193 33.60 -2.04 -8.20
C ASP A 193 32.63 -1.00 -7.57
N ILE A 194 31.43 -1.45 -7.20
CA ILE A 194 30.39 -0.62 -6.60
C ILE A 194 30.47 -0.80 -5.08
N ALA A 195 30.71 0.29 -4.35
CA ALA A 195 30.74 0.27 -2.87
C ALA A 195 29.50 -0.45 -2.30
N PRO A 196 29.66 -1.23 -1.21
CA PRO A 196 28.59 -2.06 -0.66
C PRO A 196 27.44 -1.18 -0.16
N ARG A 197 26.47 -0.93 -1.04
CA ARG A 197 25.17 -0.42 -0.64
C ARG A 197 24.48 -1.55 0.10
N ARG A 198 23.88 -1.24 1.26
CA ARG A 198 22.89 -2.15 1.84
C ARG A 198 21.86 -2.40 0.74
N ASP A 199 21.83 -3.61 0.19
CA ASP A 199 20.86 -3.94 -0.85
C ASP A 199 19.48 -3.63 -0.26
N PRO A 200 18.73 -2.69 -0.86
CA PRO A 200 17.41 -2.39 -0.38
C PRO A 200 16.60 -3.67 -0.45
N LYS A 201 15.89 -3.99 0.64
CA LYS A 201 15.03 -5.18 0.72
C LYS A 201 14.14 -5.24 -0.53
N GLY A 202 14.09 -6.40 -1.19
CA GLY A 202 13.30 -6.61 -2.41
C GLY A 202 14.05 -6.23 -3.69
N THR A 203 15.28 -6.70 -3.89
CA THR A 203 15.93 -6.57 -5.21
C THR A 203 15.42 -7.70 -6.11
N LEU A 204 14.99 -7.35 -7.33
CA LEU A 204 14.52 -8.33 -8.31
C LEU A 204 15.63 -8.58 -9.33
N VAL A 205 16.09 -9.83 -9.44
CA VAL A 205 17.11 -10.21 -10.43
C VAL A 205 16.43 -10.92 -11.58
N LEU A 206 16.75 -10.51 -12.80
CA LEU A 206 16.27 -11.15 -14.01
C LEU A 206 17.40 -11.95 -14.66
N TYR A 207 17.07 -13.13 -15.16
CA TYR A 207 18.00 -14.03 -15.82
C TYR A 207 17.55 -14.31 -17.24
N TRP A 208 18.49 -14.43 -18.16
CA TRP A 208 18.28 -14.94 -19.50
C TRP A 208 19.29 -16.06 -19.79
N GLY A 209 18.84 -17.32 -19.69
CA GLY A 209 19.75 -18.46 -19.69
C GLY A 209 20.71 -18.38 -18.51
N GLN A 210 22.02 -18.25 -18.78
CA GLN A 210 23.07 -18.07 -17.77
C GLN A 210 23.46 -16.60 -17.56
N MET A 211 22.94 -15.66 -18.36
CA MET A 211 23.29 -14.25 -18.23
C MET A 211 22.37 -13.56 -17.23
N ALA A 212 22.95 -12.87 -16.25
CA ALA A 212 22.21 -12.00 -15.35
C ALA A 212 21.98 -10.64 -16.02
N PHE A 213 20.72 -10.19 -16.00
CA PHE A 213 20.39 -8.82 -16.33
C PHE A 213 20.71 -7.90 -15.13
N PRO A 214 21.04 -6.61 -15.34
CA PRO A 214 21.22 -5.68 -14.24
C PRO A 214 20.05 -5.73 -13.25
N PRO A 215 20.31 -5.86 -11.93
CA PRO A 215 19.25 -5.97 -10.94
C PRO A 215 18.28 -4.81 -10.99
N LEU A 216 17.01 -5.12 -10.75
CA LEU A 216 15.95 -4.14 -10.62
C LEU A 216 15.78 -3.78 -9.15
N ALA A 217 16.05 -2.52 -8.82
CA ALA A 217 15.69 -1.94 -7.55
C ALA A 217 14.15 -1.76 -7.48
N VAL A 218 13.54 -2.27 -6.43
CA VAL A 218 12.12 -2.04 -6.13
C VAL A 218 11.96 -0.73 -5.39
N LYS A 219 10.98 0.08 -5.83
CA LYS A 219 10.63 1.35 -5.19
C LYS A 219 9.12 1.49 -5.10
N ARG A 220 8.65 1.95 -3.95
CA ARG A 220 7.26 2.37 -3.74
C ARG A 220 7.17 3.88 -3.96
N LEU A 221 6.13 4.33 -4.67
CA LEU A 221 5.87 5.76 -4.89
C LEU A 221 4.72 6.27 -4.00
N SER A 222 4.52 7.59 -3.97
CA SER A 222 3.45 8.26 -3.21
C SER A 222 2.02 7.89 -3.66
N ASN A 223 1.84 7.48 -4.92
CA ASN A 223 0.59 6.91 -5.43
C ASN A 223 0.42 5.42 -5.06
N TRP A 224 1.28 4.88 -4.20
CA TRP A 224 1.34 3.45 -3.83
C TRP A 224 1.58 2.50 -5.02
N GLY A 225 2.02 3.04 -6.16
CA GLY A 225 2.57 2.28 -7.27
C GLY A 225 3.92 1.68 -6.93
N TRP A 226 4.24 0.55 -7.55
CA TRP A 226 5.58 -0.03 -7.55
C TRP A 226 6.31 0.34 -8.84
N ILE A 227 7.61 0.59 -8.70
CA ILE A 227 8.58 0.67 -9.80
C ILE A 227 9.66 -0.38 -9.59
N LEU A 228 10.05 -1.02 -10.69
CA LEU A 228 11.26 -1.84 -10.79
C LEU A 228 12.21 -1.13 -11.74
N GLU A 229 13.41 -0.80 -11.29
CA GLU A 229 14.34 0.01 -12.08
C GLU A 229 15.75 -0.58 -12.06
N SER A 230 16.36 -0.74 -13.24
CA SER A 230 17.79 -1.01 -13.38
C SER A 230 18.45 0.08 -14.21
N THR A 231 19.74 -0.02 -14.51
CA THR A 231 20.42 0.89 -15.45
C THR A 231 19.83 0.87 -16.86
N ALA A 232 19.11 -0.19 -17.22
CA ALA A 232 18.64 -0.43 -18.58
C ALA A 232 17.14 -0.22 -18.79
N VAL A 233 16.31 -0.51 -17.78
CA VAL A 233 14.84 -0.57 -17.94
C VAL A 233 14.11 -0.02 -16.73
N ILE A 234 12.85 0.35 -16.96
CA ILE A 234 11.89 0.73 -15.93
C ILE A 234 10.63 -0.13 -16.14
N PHE A 235 10.11 -0.70 -15.05
CA PHE A 235 8.79 -1.30 -14.98
C PHE A 235 7.91 -0.50 -14.02
N CYS A 236 6.67 -0.24 -14.40
CA CYS A 236 5.66 0.41 -13.57
C CYS A 236 4.47 -0.55 -13.39
N SER A 237 3.99 -0.68 -12.15
CA SER A 237 2.78 -1.45 -11.85
C SER A 237 1.48 -0.68 -12.15
N PHE A 238 1.59 0.43 -12.86
CA PHE A 238 0.56 1.41 -13.19
C PHE A 238 0.98 2.09 -14.51
N PRO A 239 0.10 2.86 -15.17
CA PRO A 239 0.41 3.43 -16.48
C PRO A 239 1.69 4.28 -16.47
N LEU A 240 2.59 4.01 -17.43
CA LEU A 240 3.89 4.66 -17.52
C LEU A 240 3.74 6.18 -17.78
N GLU A 241 2.68 6.62 -18.46
CA GLU A 241 2.44 8.06 -18.64
C GLU A 241 2.18 8.77 -17.31
N GLU A 242 1.54 8.10 -16.34
CA GLU A 242 1.36 8.68 -15.01
C GLU A 242 2.70 8.84 -14.29
N PHE A 243 3.60 7.87 -14.44
CA PHE A 243 4.94 7.99 -13.86
C PHE A 243 5.69 9.18 -14.45
N VAL A 244 5.62 9.39 -15.76
CA VAL A 244 6.22 10.57 -16.41
C VAL A 244 5.61 11.87 -15.89
N LYS A 245 4.28 11.93 -15.69
CA LYS A 245 3.63 13.10 -15.08
C LYS A 245 4.18 13.39 -13.68
N MET A 246 4.41 12.35 -12.86
CA MET A 246 5.02 12.51 -11.52
C MET A 246 6.45 13.07 -11.61
N VAL A 247 7.26 12.56 -12.54
CA VAL A 247 8.63 13.08 -12.78
C VAL A 247 8.58 14.56 -13.18
N VAL A 248 7.70 14.94 -14.10
CA VAL A 248 7.55 16.31 -14.60
C VAL A 248 7.03 17.25 -13.50
N ALA A 249 6.08 16.79 -12.69
CA ALA A 249 5.57 17.52 -11.53
C ALA A 249 6.60 17.70 -10.41
N GLY A 250 7.78 17.11 -10.56
CA GLY A 250 8.87 17.22 -9.62
C GLY A 250 8.65 16.42 -8.33
N GLU A 251 7.88 15.34 -8.42
CA GLU A 251 7.61 14.48 -7.27
C GLU A 251 8.94 13.85 -6.79
N PRO A 252 9.34 14.07 -5.51
CA PRO A 252 10.69 13.72 -5.05
C PRO A 252 11.06 12.24 -5.21
N SER A 253 10.07 11.33 -5.11
CA SER A 253 10.29 9.89 -5.25
C SER A 253 10.52 9.49 -6.71
N ALA A 254 9.90 10.19 -7.66
CA ALA A 254 10.05 10.01 -9.09
C ALA A 254 11.24 10.76 -9.69
N GLN A 255 11.60 11.96 -9.20
CA GLN A 255 12.69 12.78 -9.75
C GLN A 255 14.05 12.06 -9.76
N ARG A 256 14.34 11.25 -8.72
CA ARG A 256 15.58 10.47 -8.66
C ARG A 256 15.71 9.43 -9.78
N ILE A 257 14.58 9.04 -10.36
CA ILE A 257 14.46 8.07 -11.47
C ILE A 257 14.39 8.80 -12.82
N GLY A 258 13.90 10.04 -12.81
CA GLY A 258 13.50 10.81 -13.99
C GLY A 258 14.61 11.42 -14.85
N ASN A 259 15.89 11.34 -14.46
CA ASN A 259 17.02 11.85 -15.25
C ASN A 259 17.25 11.10 -16.58
N ILE A 260 16.30 10.26 -16.98
CA ILE A 260 16.44 9.21 -17.99
C ILE A 260 15.47 9.41 -19.16
N PHE A 261 14.58 10.43 -19.07
CA PHE A 261 13.71 10.85 -20.15
C PHE A 261 14.17 12.21 -20.73
N PRO A 262 15.29 12.26 -21.47
CA PRO A 262 15.79 13.50 -22.06
C PRO A 262 14.76 14.15 -23.02
N ALA A 263 13.93 13.34 -23.68
CA ALA A 263 12.95 13.81 -24.67
C ALA A 263 11.72 14.51 -24.09
N VAL A 264 11.41 14.35 -22.80
CA VAL A 264 10.19 14.93 -22.20
C VAL A 264 10.42 16.38 -21.76
N ARG A 265 11.63 16.73 -21.32
CA ARG A 265 11.92 18.08 -20.80
C ARG A 265 12.03 19.14 -21.89
N SER A 266 12.43 18.77 -23.12
CA SER A 266 12.74 19.74 -24.18
C SER A 266 11.57 20.15 -25.08
N ARG A 267 10.35 19.63 -24.84
CA ARG A 267 9.19 19.91 -25.72
C ARG A 267 8.05 20.70 -25.08
N ASN A 268 8.09 20.95 -23.77
CA ASN A 268 7.09 21.80 -23.08
C ASN A 268 7.53 23.26 -22.97
N THR A 269 8.67 23.64 -23.54
CA THR A 269 9.21 25.02 -23.50
C THR A 269 9.09 25.75 -24.84
N SER A 270 8.27 25.23 -25.76
CA SER A 270 8.07 25.78 -27.10
C SER A 270 6.59 25.86 -27.48
N GLU A 271 5.75 26.26 -26.52
CA GLU A 271 4.41 26.81 -26.73
C GLU A 271 4.26 28.07 -25.85
#